data_AF-A0A3D4YK71-F1
#
_entry.id   AF-A0A3D4YK71-F1
#
_cell.length_a   1.000
_cell.length_b   1.000
_cell.length_c   1.000
_cell.angle_alpha   90.00
_cell.angle_beta   90.00
_cell.angle_gamma   90.00
#
_symmetry.space_group_name_H-M   'P 1'
#
loop_
_entity.id
_entity.type
_entity.pdbx_description
1 polymer ?
#
loop_
_entity_poly.entity_id
_entity_poly.type
_entity_poly.pdbx_seq_one_letter_code
_entity_poly.pdbx_strand_id
1 'polypeptide(L)'
;MTSHRLLGAIYLALSVAMIAWDILMAGRIAKLRRIPRGFQTITGIAGLLIVPALVVAYTSESLLYGRAIILVSWLWPFTALLFVVQAVYALGRRLVTPLLGFPLLVYNIIIATVAVTKFAIMRGHSPTEFGLALNAAQASMLGTFFGTPALWNPIYIQVPIFAPSLPARWGFTRLARVALAGAAIAMTALVVVELPGAYAGIRSYASHANDQLQEHPDGDFRIGLKIFPDLRSGPPPLAIKYDLALADTLGVDAISVVVDPEAARGVALDSLARSIEQVRSDSTLLIVALGYPKKGEEEFKQSREAYTVARLKDVDRIARRLKPDYLIPAVDPLEEGTRILGEESPQYWIDYFTRASRIAHYIYPRIKVSVPISSYGTRDSTLYAWAARPGSPIDAVGFSLLAGFDGATSLDTHLRVAQRWMQQFPKPKEHWVFAAGGYPLVHGEENQLRTIWGVLAWATAQLPIKGLVVYEGGDYNSVRGLRAAGGRLRPATDAILRAEKGLRPGTQ
;
A
#
# COMPACT_ATOMS: atom_id res chain seq x y z
N MET A 1 -21.03 1.13 -3.17
CA MET A 1 -20.06 1.61 -2.17
C MET A 1 -20.47 1.46 -0.70
N THR A 2 -21.76 1.32 -0.37
CA THR A 2 -22.20 0.95 1.00
C THR A 2 -21.65 -0.41 1.46
N SER A 3 -21.43 -1.33 0.51
CA SER A 3 -20.95 -2.70 0.77
C SER A 3 -19.59 -2.76 1.47
N HIS A 4 -18.50 -2.23 0.91
CA HIS A 4 -17.16 -2.36 1.53
C HIS A 4 -17.04 -1.65 2.89
N ARG A 5 -17.73 -0.52 3.09
CA ARG A 5 -17.71 0.15 4.40
C ARG A 5 -18.45 -0.65 5.46
N LEU A 6 -19.59 -1.21 5.10
CA LEU A 6 -20.34 -2.09 5.98
C LEU A 6 -19.56 -3.37 6.26
N LEU A 7 -19.01 -4.02 5.23
CA LEU A 7 -18.19 -5.22 5.34
C LEU A 7 -16.93 -4.98 6.19
N GLY A 8 -16.23 -3.87 5.95
CA GLY A 8 -15.06 -3.47 6.74
C GLY A 8 -15.43 -3.17 8.21
N ALA A 9 -16.56 -2.51 8.46
CA ALA A 9 -17.05 -2.29 9.83
C ALA A 9 -17.44 -3.60 10.53
N ILE A 10 -18.08 -4.53 9.81
CA ILE A 10 -18.40 -5.87 10.31
C ILE A 10 -17.11 -6.63 10.65
N TYR A 11 -16.10 -6.59 9.77
CA TYR A 11 -14.81 -7.23 10.03
C TYR A 11 -14.13 -6.63 11.27
N LEU A 12 -14.12 -5.30 11.41
CA LEU A 12 -13.52 -4.62 12.56
C LEU A 12 -14.25 -5.00 13.86
N ALA A 13 -15.58 -4.97 13.85
CA ALA A 13 -16.38 -5.40 15.00
C ALA A 13 -16.10 -6.86 15.39
N LEU A 14 -15.99 -7.75 14.38
CA LEU A 14 -15.64 -9.15 14.58
C LEU A 14 -14.23 -9.32 15.15
N SER A 15 -13.25 -8.56 14.66
CA SER A 15 -11.87 -8.59 15.16
C SER A 15 -11.79 -8.12 16.61
N VAL A 16 -12.50 -7.04 16.97
CA VAL A 16 -12.60 -6.59 18.36
C VAL A 16 -13.27 -7.64 19.24
N ALA A 17 -14.32 -8.30 18.74
CA ALA A 17 -14.99 -9.39 19.45
C ALA A 17 -14.07 -10.60 19.67
N MET A 18 -13.23 -10.95 18.69
CA MET A 18 -12.20 -12.00 18.81
C MET A 18 -11.17 -11.64 19.88
N ILE A 19 -10.60 -10.43 19.86
CA ILE A 19 -9.65 -9.97 20.89
C ILE A 19 -10.28 -10.02 22.29
N ALA A 20 -11.50 -9.48 22.43
CA ALA A 20 -12.21 -9.49 23.71
C ALA A 20 -12.48 -10.93 24.18
N TRP A 21 -12.86 -11.81 23.26
CA TRP A 21 -13.03 -13.23 23.54
C TRP A 21 -11.74 -13.86 24.07
N ASP A 22 -10.61 -13.62 23.43
CA ASP A 22 -9.34 -14.24 23.80
C ASP A 22 -8.87 -13.77 25.17
N ILE A 23 -9.00 -12.47 25.48
CA ILE A 23 -8.69 -11.92 26.81
C ILE A 23 -9.59 -12.56 27.88
N LEU A 24 -10.90 -12.66 27.61
CA LEU A 24 -11.85 -13.27 28.53
C LEU A 24 -11.57 -14.76 28.75
N MET A 25 -11.25 -15.51 27.69
CA MET A 25 -10.93 -16.93 27.79
C MET A 25 -9.62 -17.16 28.52
N ALA A 26 -8.57 -16.39 28.24
CA ALA A 26 -7.31 -16.48 28.96
C ALA A 26 -7.49 -16.21 30.46
N GLY A 27 -8.22 -15.14 30.82
CA GLY A 27 -8.50 -14.82 32.21
C GLY A 27 -9.31 -15.89 32.94
N ARG A 28 -10.23 -16.59 32.24
CA ARG A 28 -10.99 -17.71 32.81
C ARG A 28 -10.13 -18.97 32.96
N ILE A 29 -9.37 -19.33 31.93
CA ILE A 29 -8.52 -20.53 31.91
C ILE A 29 -7.42 -20.42 32.97
N ALA A 30 -6.83 -19.24 33.16
CA ALA A 30 -5.81 -18.99 34.18
C ALA A 30 -6.30 -19.18 35.62
N LYS A 31 -7.61 -19.03 35.88
CA LYS A 31 -8.20 -19.16 37.23
C LYS A 31 -8.66 -20.58 37.57
N LEU A 32 -8.59 -21.53 36.63
CA LEU A 32 -9.20 -22.85 36.78
C LEU A 32 -8.23 -23.89 37.29
N ARG A 33 -8.35 -24.23 38.57
CA ARG A 33 -7.51 -25.22 39.26
C ARG A 33 -7.54 -26.63 38.66
N ARG A 34 -8.58 -27.01 37.90
CA ARG A 34 -8.78 -28.36 37.35
C ARG A 34 -8.16 -28.59 35.95
N ILE A 35 -7.61 -27.56 35.33
CA ILE A 35 -7.00 -27.64 33.99
C ILE A 35 -5.50 -27.97 34.11
N PRO A 36 -4.88 -28.72 33.17
CA PRO A 36 -3.44 -28.95 33.17
C PRO A 36 -2.62 -27.66 33.23
N ARG A 37 -1.60 -27.60 34.09
CA ARG A 37 -0.78 -26.39 34.31
C ARG A 37 -0.16 -25.84 33.03
N GLY A 38 0.41 -26.70 32.19
CA GLY A 38 1.01 -26.28 30.91
C GLY A 38 0.02 -25.56 29.99
N PHE A 39 -1.22 -26.03 29.92
CA PHE A 39 -2.27 -25.37 29.14
C PHE A 39 -2.67 -24.00 29.70
N GLN A 40 -2.73 -23.88 31.04
CA GLN A 40 -2.98 -22.60 31.70
C GLN A 40 -1.86 -21.59 31.40
N THR A 41 -0.60 -22.04 31.48
CA THR A 41 0.57 -21.20 31.19
C THR A 41 0.57 -20.72 29.75
N ILE A 42 0.38 -21.60 28.77
CA ILE A 42 0.37 -21.23 27.33
C ILE A 42 -0.77 -20.24 27.05
N THR A 43 -1.98 -20.55 27.50
CA THR A 43 -3.15 -19.69 27.28
C THR A 43 -2.99 -18.34 27.99
N GLY A 44 -2.46 -18.35 29.22
CA GLY A 44 -2.22 -17.14 30.00
C GLY A 44 -1.19 -16.22 29.36
N ILE A 45 -0.06 -16.76 28.91
CA ILE A 45 0.97 -16.00 28.19
C ILE A 45 0.42 -15.46 26.87
N ALA A 46 -0.21 -16.30 26.05
CA ALA A 46 -0.76 -15.87 24.77
C ALA A 46 -1.84 -14.77 24.94
N GLY A 47 -2.70 -14.89 25.95
CA GLY A 47 -3.73 -13.89 26.24
C GLY A 47 -3.18 -12.59 26.82
N LEU A 48 -2.06 -12.64 27.56
CA LEU A 48 -1.34 -11.46 28.02
C LEU A 48 -0.65 -10.74 26.85
N LEU A 49 -0.10 -11.50 25.91
CA LEU A 49 0.71 -10.96 24.81
C LEU A 49 -0.11 -10.46 23.62
N ILE A 50 -1.36 -10.90 23.40
CA ILE A 50 -2.10 -10.58 22.17
C ILE A 50 -2.24 -9.08 21.89
N VAL A 51 -2.59 -8.28 22.90
CA VAL A 51 -2.74 -6.82 22.71
C VAL A 51 -1.38 -6.16 22.44
N PRO A 52 -0.33 -6.34 23.27
CA PRO A 52 1.01 -5.83 22.96
C PRO A 52 1.55 -6.30 21.60
N ALA A 53 1.31 -7.57 21.25
CA ALA A 53 1.78 -8.16 20.00
C ALA A 53 1.11 -7.54 18.76
N LEU A 54 -0.21 -7.27 18.82
CA LEU A 54 -0.93 -6.57 17.76
C LEU A 54 -0.44 -5.12 17.61
N VAL A 55 -0.19 -4.42 18.73
CA VAL A 55 0.39 -3.08 18.71
C VAL A 55 1.77 -3.09 18.07
N VAL A 56 2.63 -4.05 18.45
CA VAL A 56 3.96 -4.23 17.86
C VAL A 56 3.85 -4.52 16.37
N ALA A 57 2.96 -5.42 15.94
CA ALA A 57 2.74 -5.73 14.53
C ALA A 57 2.41 -4.46 13.73
N TYR A 58 1.41 -3.70 14.18
CA TYR A 58 1.00 -2.45 13.53
C TYR A 58 2.13 -1.39 13.50
N THR A 59 2.80 -1.18 14.61
CA THR A 59 3.80 -0.09 14.75
C THR A 59 5.16 -0.42 14.14
N SER A 60 5.48 -1.71 13.97
CA SER A 60 6.72 -2.18 13.38
C SER A 60 6.81 -1.97 11.86
N GLU A 61 5.70 -1.61 11.22
CA GLU A 61 5.58 -1.45 9.76
C GLU A 61 5.82 -0.01 9.27
N SER A 62 6.09 0.95 10.17
CA SER A 62 6.41 2.34 9.81
C SER A 62 7.85 2.70 10.16
N LEU A 63 8.61 3.29 9.25
CA LEU A 63 10.00 3.74 9.42
C LEU A 63 10.15 4.80 10.52
N LEU A 64 9.09 5.56 10.81
CA LEU A 64 9.11 6.62 11.83
C LEU A 64 9.31 6.06 13.26
N TYR A 65 8.79 4.85 13.53
CA TYR A 65 8.82 4.23 14.86
C TYR A 65 9.44 2.82 14.85
N GLY A 66 9.45 2.19 13.67
CA GLY A 66 9.77 0.79 13.45
C GLY A 66 11.19 0.43 13.85
N ARG A 67 12.16 1.35 13.78
CA ARG A 67 13.54 1.07 14.20
C ARG A 67 13.68 0.71 15.68
N ALA A 68 12.89 1.33 16.56
CA ALA A 68 12.89 0.98 17.98
C ALA A 68 12.13 -0.33 18.22
N ILE A 69 11.09 -0.57 17.42
CA ILE A 69 10.12 -1.66 17.62
C ILE A 69 10.56 -2.95 16.92
N ILE A 70 11.43 -2.89 15.92
CA ILE A 70 11.87 -4.06 15.15
C ILE A 70 12.64 -5.07 16.00
N LEU A 71 13.26 -4.63 17.10
CA LEU A 71 13.91 -5.54 18.05
C LEU A 71 12.90 -6.45 18.75
N VAL A 72 11.66 -5.99 18.92
CA VAL A 72 10.56 -6.74 19.53
C VAL A 72 9.52 -7.24 18.51
N SER A 73 9.72 -7.03 17.20
CA SER A 73 8.75 -7.44 16.18
C SER A 73 8.51 -8.95 16.11
N TRP A 74 9.41 -9.76 16.68
CA TRP A 74 9.23 -11.21 16.86
C TRP A 74 8.04 -11.54 17.78
N LEU A 75 7.55 -10.59 18.58
CA LEU A 75 6.46 -10.79 19.53
C LEU A 75 5.17 -11.23 18.84
N TRP A 76 4.88 -10.67 17.66
CA TRP A 76 3.69 -11.04 16.89
C TRP A 76 3.71 -12.50 16.39
N PRO A 77 4.69 -12.95 15.58
CA PRO A 77 4.74 -14.34 15.14
C PRO A 77 4.86 -15.32 16.31
N PHE A 78 5.58 -14.95 17.38
CA PHE A 78 5.64 -15.76 18.60
C PHE A 78 4.26 -15.94 19.25
N THR A 79 3.51 -14.85 19.39
CA THR A 79 2.15 -14.91 19.96
C THR A 79 1.23 -15.76 19.09
N ALA A 80 1.25 -15.59 17.76
CA ALA A 80 0.46 -16.41 16.85
C ALA A 80 0.79 -17.91 16.96
N LEU A 81 2.07 -18.27 17.10
CA LEU A 81 2.49 -19.65 17.34
C LEU A 81 1.97 -20.21 18.67
N LEU A 82 1.91 -19.40 19.74
CA LEU A 82 1.32 -19.85 21.00
C LEU A 82 -0.16 -20.23 20.87
N PHE A 83 -0.93 -19.53 20.02
CA PHE A 83 -2.32 -19.89 19.73
C PHE A 83 -2.44 -21.23 18.99
N VAL A 84 -1.51 -21.53 18.09
CA VAL A 84 -1.41 -22.85 17.44
C VAL A 84 -1.12 -23.93 18.48
N VAL A 85 -0.09 -23.73 19.31
CA VAL A 85 0.29 -24.69 20.36
C VAL A 85 -0.87 -24.91 21.34
N GLN A 86 -1.60 -23.84 21.69
CA GLN A 86 -2.78 -23.93 22.55
C GLN A 86 -3.89 -24.78 21.91
N ALA A 87 -4.18 -24.58 20.63
CA ALA A 87 -5.21 -25.33 19.91
C ALA A 87 -4.83 -26.82 19.75
N VAL A 88 -3.57 -27.12 19.42
CA VAL A 88 -3.04 -28.49 19.36
C VAL A 88 -3.17 -29.18 20.71
N TYR A 89 -2.77 -28.50 21.80
CA TYR A 89 -2.88 -29.04 23.14
C TYR A 89 -4.33 -29.33 23.52
N ALA A 90 -5.25 -28.39 23.23
CA ALA A 90 -6.67 -28.54 23.53
C ALA A 90 -7.28 -29.76 22.81
N LEU A 91 -6.96 -29.96 21.54
CA LEU A 91 -7.39 -31.11 20.75
C LEU A 91 -6.78 -32.42 21.25
N GLY A 92 -5.46 -32.46 21.44
CA GLY A 92 -4.74 -33.66 21.87
C GLY A 92 -5.15 -34.15 23.25
N ARG A 93 -5.52 -33.24 24.16
CA ARG A 93 -6.04 -33.57 25.50
C ARG A 93 -7.56 -33.67 25.56
N ARG A 94 -8.26 -33.60 24.41
CA ARG A 94 -9.74 -33.67 24.31
C ARG A 94 -10.47 -32.64 25.19
N LEU A 95 -9.85 -31.47 25.38
CA LEU A 95 -10.44 -30.35 26.13
C LEU A 95 -11.49 -29.59 25.30
N VAL A 96 -11.44 -29.74 23.98
CA VAL A 96 -12.41 -29.18 23.03
C VAL A 96 -12.89 -30.31 22.10
N THR A 97 -14.12 -30.20 21.61
CA THR A 97 -14.62 -31.15 20.61
C THR A 97 -13.86 -30.97 19.29
N PRO A 98 -13.57 -32.06 18.55
CA PRO A 98 -12.88 -31.95 17.26
C PRO A 98 -13.59 -31.02 16.27
N LEU A 99 -14.93 -31.01 16.27
CA LEU A 99 -15.75 -30.16 15.42
C LEU A 99 -15.48 -28.65 15.62
N LEU A 100 -15.16 -28.22 16.84
CA LEU A 100 -14.83 -26.82 17.13
C LEU A 100 -13.32 -26.56 17.12
N GLY A 101 -12.52 -27.51 17.61
CA GLY A 101 -11.08 -27.32 17.75
C GLY A 101 -10.32 -27.38 16.42
N PHE A 102 -10.70 -28.27 15.49
CA PHE A 102 -9.98 -28.44 14.23
C PHE A 102 -10.06 -27.19 13.34
N PRO A 103 -11.23 -26.56 13.12
CA PRO A 103 -11.29 -25.33 12.34
C PRO A 103 -10.48 -24.18 12.93
N LEU A 104 -10.51 -24.02 14.27
CA LEU A 104 -9.71 -23.01 14.96
C LEU A 104 -8.21 -23.28 14.84
N LEU A 105 -7.80 -24.56 14.90
CA LEU A 105 -6.42 -24.94 14.67
C LEU A 105 -5.95 -24.55 13.26
N VAL A 106 -6.71 -24.91 12.22
CA VAL A 106 -6.36 -24.58 10.83
C VAL A 106 -6.27 -23.06 10.63
N TYR A 107 -7.25 -22.32 11.15
CA TYR A 107 -7.25 -20.86 11.12
C TYR A 107 -6.01 -20.26 11.78
N ASN A 108 -5.66 -20.73 12.98
CA ASN A 108 -4.47 -20.25 13.70
C ASN A 108 -3.16 -20.63 12.98
N ILE A 109 -3.10 -21.79 12.32
CA ILE A 109 -1.93 -22.19 11.52
C ILE A 109 -1.73 -21.22 10.36
N ILE A 110 -2.81 -20.84 9.67
CA ILE A 110 -2.75 -19.86 8.57
C ILE A 110 -2.19 -18.53 9.10
N ILE A 111 -2.77 -17.98 10.17
CA ILE A 111 -2.33 -16.71 10.76
C ILE A 111 -0.87 -16.78 11.20
N ALA A 112 -0.47 -17.85 11.89
CA ALA A 112 0.90 -18.02 12.34
C ALA A 112 1.89 -18.11 11.16
N THR A 113 1.52 -18.83 10.09
CA THR A 113 2.34 -18.95 8.89
C THR A 113 2.52 -17.60 8.20
N VAL A 114 1.45 -16.81 8.05
CA VAL A 114 1.53 -15.44 7.52
C VAL A 114 2.39 -14.56 8.42
N ALA A 115 2.18 -14.59 9.74
CA ALA A 115 2.94 -13.78 10.68
C ALA A 115 4.44 -14.07 10.61
N VAL A 116 4.82 -15.35 10.56
CA VAL A 116 6.22 -15.78 10.41
C VAL A 116 6.78 -15.37 9.05
N THR A 117 6.00 -15.52 7.97
CA THR A 117 6.39 -15.16 6.60
C THR A 117 6.64 -13.65 6.49
N LYS A 118 5.71 -12.81 6.96
CA LYS A 118 5.88 -11.35 6.98
C LYS A 118 7.07 -10.93 7.84
N PHE A 119 7.26 -11.56 9.00
CA PHE A 119 8.43 -11.31 9.84
C PHE A 119 9.75 -11.66 9.13
N ALA A 120 9.80 -12.78 8.41
CA ALA A 120 10.96 -13.16 7.61
C ALA A 120 11.25 -12.14 6.50
N ILE A 121 10.22 -11.67 5.78
CA ILE A 121 10.35 -10.61 4.76
C ILE A 121 10.89 -9.33 5.37
N MET A 122 10.35 -8.88 6.52
CA MET A 122 10.84 -7.69 7.21
C MET A 122 12.34 -7.80 7.58
N ARG A 123 12.80 -9.00 7.90
CA ARG A 123 14.21 -9.30 8.19
C ARG A 123 15.09 -9.44 6.94
N GLY A 124 14.51 -9.40 5.74
CA GLY A 124 15.23 -9.52 4.47
C GLY A 124 15.44 -10.94 3.99
N HIS A 125 14.68 -11.90 4.52
CA HIS A 125 14.67 -13.26 4.02
C HIS A 125 13.61 -13.43 2.94
N SER A 126 13.88 -14.28 1.95
CA SER A 126 12.92 -14.71 0.95
C SER A 126 12.19 -15.96 1.43
N PRO A 127 10.89 -15.88 1.78
CA PRO A 127 10.14 -17.04 2.23
C PRO A 127 9.91 -18.04 1.09
N THR A 128 9.39 -19.21 1.46
CA THR A 128 8.95 -20.21 0.48
C THR A 128 7.78 -19.69 -0.35
N GLU A 129 7.62 -20.26 -1.55
CA GLU A 129 6.51 -19.92 -2.44
C GLU A 129 5.14 -20.09 -1.77
N PHE A 130 4.96 -21.16 -0.99
CA PHE A 130 3.73 -21.38 -0.22
C PHE A 130 3.46 -20.26 0.79
N GLY A 131 4.48 -19.79 1.51
CA GLY A 131 4.34 -18.67 2.45
C GLY A 131 3.91 -17.39 1.75
N LEU A 132 4.52 -17.08 0.59
CA LEU A 132 4.14 -15.94 -0.22
C LEU A 132 2.72 -16.06 -0.81
N ALA A 133 2.36 -17.24 -1.32
CA ALA A 133 1.01 -17.51 -1.81
C ALA A 133 -0.03 -17.38 -0.69
N LEU A 134 0.29 -17.80 0.54
CA LEU A 134 -0.61 -17.63 1.68
C LEU A 134 -0.77 -16.16 2.09
N ASN A 135 0.31 -15.38 2.07
CA ASN A 135 0.24 -13.92 2.30
C ASN A 135 -0.65 -13.24 1.23
N ALA A 136 -0.47 -13.59 -0.04
CA ALA A 136 -1.26 -13.07 -1.14
C ALA A 136 -2.73 -13.48 -1.06
N ALA A 137 -3.03 -14.74 -0.76
CA ALA A 137 -4.39 -15.23 -0.55
C ALA A 137 -5.07 -14.53 0.63
N GLN A 138 -4.33 -14.30 1.72
CA GLN A 138 -4.84 -13.54 2.87
C GLN A 138 -5.15 -12.09 2.50
N ALA A 139 -4.27 -11.44 1.73
CA ALA A 139 -4.50 -10.07 1.27
C ALA A 139 -5.70 -9.99 0.31
N SER A 140 -5.85 -10.93 -0.63
CA SER A 140 -7.02 -11.02 -1.52
C SER A 140 -8.32 -11.16 -0.74
N MET A 141 -8.35 -12.06 0.25
CA MET A 141 -9.49 -12.20 1.14
C MET A 141 -9.80 -10.90 1.90
N LEU A 142 -8.78 -10.23 2.46
CA LEU A 142 -8.96 -8.92 3.09
C LEU A 142 -9.41 -7.84 2.09
N GLY A 143 -9.01 -7.95 0.83
CA GLY A 143 -9.45 -7.11 -0.29
C GLY A 143 -10.96 -7.13 -0.50
N THR A 144 -11.63 -8.25 -0.19
CA THR A 144 -13.10 -8.33 -0.22
C THR A 144 -13.74 -7.34 0.77
N PHE A 145 -13.13 -7.14 1.94
CA PHE A 145 -13.62 -6.25 2.99
C PHE A 145 -13.15 -4.81 2.81
N PHE A 146 -11.89 -4.62 2.39
CA PHE A 146 -11.20 -3.34 2.46
C PHE A 146 -10.76 -2.75 1.11
N GLY A 147 -10.92 -3.49 0.01
CA GLY A 147 -10.44 -3.10 -1.32
C GLY A 147 -8.91 -3.14 -1.44
N THR A 148 -8.37 -2.42 -2.43
CA THR A 148 -6.92 -2.34 -2.70
C THR A 148 -6.04 -1.92 -1.51
N PRO A 149 -6.51 -1.15 -0.51
CA PRO A 149 -5.76 -0.93 0.73
C PRO A 149 -5.26 -2.19 1.46
N ALA A 150 -5.92 -3.34 1.27
CA ALA A 150 -5.46 -4.61 1.86
C ALA A 150 -4.05 -5.03 1.43
N LEU A 151 -3.55 -4.51 0.31
CA LEU A 151 -2.23 -4.83 -0.22
C LEU A 151 -1.09 -4.08 0.50
N TRP A 152 -1.37 -2.95 1.15
CA TRP A 152 -0.32 -2.04 1.63
C TRP A 152 -0.55 -1.42 3.00
N ASN A 153 -1.76 -1.48 3.53
CA ASN A 153 -2.07 -0.86 4.80
C ASN A 153 -1.75 -1.80 5.97
N PRO A 154 -0.90 -1.39 6.92
CA PRO A 154 -0.45 -2.21 8.04
C PRO A 154 -1.56 -2.58 9.05
N ILE A 155 -2.72 -1.93 8.99
CA ILE A 155 -3.82 -2.13 9.95
C ILE A 155 -4.53 -3.46 9.75
N TYR A 156 -4.50 -4.03 8.54
CA TYR A 156 -5.29 -5.21 8.20
C TYR A 156 -4.58 -6.50 8.64
N ILE A 157 -4.68 -6.77 9.94
CA ILE A 157 -4.15 -7.95 10.62
C ILE A 157 -5.30 -8.87 11.02
N GLN A 158 -5.12 -10.18 10.87
CA GLN A 158 -6.06 -11.18 11.38
C GLN A 158 -5.70 -11.59 12.80
N VAL A 159 -6.73 -11.72 13.64
CA VAL A 159 -6.59 -12.03 15.07
C VAL A 159 -6.70 -13.54 15.26
N PRO A 160 -5.70 -14.24 15.83
CA PRO A 160 -5.81 -15.66 16.15
C PRO A 160 -6.83 -15.87 17.28
N ILE A 161 -7.44 -17.05 17.37
CA ILE A 161 -8.55 -17.32 18.31
C ILE A 161 -8.24 -18.54 19.17
N PHE A 162 -8.46 -18.46 20.49
CA PHE A 162 -8.27 -19.61 21.36
C PHE A 162 -9.29 -20.72 21.13
N ALA A 163 -8.83 -21.97 21.22
CA ALA A 163 -9.72 -23.13 21.31
C ALA A 163 -10.53 -23.08 22.63
N PRO A 164 -11.87 -23.11 22.58
CA PRO A 164 -12.72 -22.98 23.76
C PRO A 164 -12.74 -24.28 24.58
N SER A 165 -11.84 -24.40 25.54
CA SER A 165 -11.59 -25.62 26.34
C SER A 165 -12.50 -25.80 27.57
N LEU A 166 -13.48 -24.91 27.78
CA LEU A 166 -14.37 -24.93 28.94
C LEU A 166 -15.77 -25.42 28.59
N PRO A 167 -16.58 -25.96 29.50
CA PRO A 167 -18.01 -26.17 29.22
C PRO A 167 -18.73 -24.81 29.09
N ALA A 168 -19.61 -24.66 28.11
CA ALA A 168 -20.45 -23.47 27.98
C ALA A 168 -21.54 -23.50 29.06
N ARG A 169 -21.26 -22.86 30.20
CA ARG A 169 -22.19 -22.81 31.35
C ARG A 169 -23.45 -21.97 31.08
N TRP A 170 -23.39 -21.04 30.12
CA TRP A 170 -24.46 -20.09 29.79
C TRP A 170 -24.76 -20.15 28.29
N GLY A 171 -26.03 -20.02 27.88
CA GLY A 171 -26.45 -20.05 26.48
C GLY A 171 -25.69 -19.06 25.58
N PHE A 172 -25.46 -17.84 26.09
CA PHE A 172 -24.66 -16.81 25.41
C PHE A 172 -23.22 -17.27 25.09
N THR A 173 -22.55 -17.95 26.03
CA THR A 173 -21.19 -18.48 25.79
C THR A 173 -21.16 -19.64 24.79
N ARG A 174 -22.28 -20.37 24.63
CA ARG A 174 -22.41 -21.41 23.61
C ARG A 174 -22.53 -20.78 22.23
N LEU A 175 -23.39 -19.77 22.10
CA LEU A 175 -23.61 -19.04 20.84
C LEU A 175 -22.33 -18.33 20.38
N ALA A 176 -21.62 -17.65 21.29
CA ALA A 176 -20.35 -16.99 20.97
C ALA A 176 -19.29 -17.95 20.39
N ARG A 177 -19.20 -19.18 20.91
CA ARG A 177 -18.24 -20.19 20.39
C ARG A 177 -18.59 -20.67 19.01
N VAL A 178 -19.88 -20.93 18.77
CA VAL A 178 -20.35 -21.35 17.44
C VAL A 178 -20.12 -20.22 16.43
N ALA A 179 -20.40 -18.97 16.82
CA ALA A 179 -20.13 -17.80 15.99
C ALA A 179 -18.64 -17.65 15.67
N LEU A 180 -17.76 -17.78 16.66
CA LEU A 180 -16.30 -17.68 16.45
C LEU A 180 -15.73 -18.83 15.62
N ALA A 181 -16.17 -20.06 15.87
CA ALA A 181 -15.78 -21.20 15.04
C ALA A 181 -16.30 -21.05 13.60
N GLY A 182 -17.55 -20.58 13.44
CA GLY A 182 -18.12 -20.25 12.13
C GLY A 182 -17.35 -19.15 11.40
N ALA A 183 -16.94 -18.09 12.12
CA ALA A 183 -16.09 -17.04 11.58
C ALA A 183 -14.71 -17.58 11.17
N ALA A 184 -14.06 -18.38 12.00
CA ALA A 184 -12.79 -19.02 11.67
C ALA A 184 -12.89 -19.92 10.43
N ILE A 185 -13.98 -20.70 10.30
CA ILE A 185 -14.27 -21.51 9.12
C ILE A 185 -14.44 -20.61 7.88
N ALA A 186 -15.29 -19.59 7.96
CA ALA A 186 -15.56 -18.70 6.84
C ALA A 186 -14.27 -18.00 6.35
N MET A 187 -13.48 -17.48 7.28
CA MET A 187 -12.22 -16.81 6.98
C MET A 187 -11.18 -17.77 6.39
N THR A 188 -11.06 -18.97 6.97
CA THR A 188 -10.18 -20.03 6.45
C THR A 188 -10.59 -20.44 5.04
N ALA A 189 -11.89 -20.66 4.82
CA ALA A 189 -12.42 -21.07 3.52
C ALA A 189 -12.13 -20.01 2.45
N LEU A 190 -12.32 -18.72 2.77
CA LEU A 190 -11.97 -17.63 1.85
C LEU A 190 -10.48 -17.65 1.49
N VAL A 191 -9.57 -17.78 2.46
CA VAL A 191 -8.12 -17.89 2.16
C VAL A 191 -7.81 -19.10 1.27
N VAL A 192 -8.41 -20.26 1.57
CA VAL A 192 -8.17 -21.49 0.80
C VAL A 192 -8.69 -21.36 -0.64
N VAL A 193 -9.83 -20.69 -0.84
CA VAL A 193 -10.39 -20.41 -2.18
C VAL A 193 -9.48 -19.48 -2.98
N GLU A 194 -8.87 -18.48 -2.34
CA GLU A 194 -7.96 -17.54 -3.00
C GLU A 194 -6.57 -18.13 -3.29
N LEU A 195 -6.21 -19.26 -2.65
CA LEU A 195 -4.87 -19.83 -2.70
C LEU A 195 -4.38 -20.21 -4.12
N PRO A 196 -5.19 -20.86 -4.99
CA PRO A 196 -4.75 -21.16 -6.36
C PRO A 196 -4.45 -19.90 -7.18
N GLY A 197 -5.29 -18.88 -7.07
CA GLY A 197 -5.09 -17.58 -7.72
C GLY A 197 -3.83 -16.89 -7.20
N ALA A 198 -3.62 -16.91 -5.88
CA ALA A 198 -2.43 -16.38 -5.24
C ALA A 198 -1.14 -17.06 -5.74
N TYR A 199 -1.12 -18.38 -5.90
CA TYR A 199 0.02 -19.09 -6.50
C TYR A 199 0.30 -18.63 -7.93
N ALA A 200 -0.75 -18.53 -8.77
CA ALA A 200 -0.61 -18.03 -10.13
C ALA A 200 -0.06 -16.60 -10.14
N GLY A 201 -0.56 -15.73 -9.24
CA GLY A 201 -0.09 -14.37 -9.06
C GLY A 201 1.39 -14.29 -8.66
N ILE A 202 1.84 -15.08 -7.69
CA ILE A 202 3.26 -15.12 -7.28
C ILE A 202 4.17 -15.61 -8.41
N ARG A 203 3.75 -16.62 -9.18
CA ARG A 203 4.53 -17.14 -10.32
C ARG A 203 4.58 -16.17 -11.50
N SER A 204 3.51 -15.39 -11.71
CA SER A 204 3.40 -14.50 -12.86
C SER A 204 4.55 -13.50 -12.95
N TYR A 205 5.13 -13.07 -11.83
CA TYR A 205 6.27 -12.15 -11.80
C TYR A 205 7.52 -12.66 -12.51
N ALA A 206 7.65 -13.98 -12.71
CA ALA A 206 8.80 -14.53 -13.42
C ALA A 206 8.90 -14.05 -14.88
N SER A 207 7.81 -13.57 -15.48
CA SER A 207 7.82 -12.96 -16.82
C SER A 207 8.78 -11.77 -16.91
N HIS A 208 8.86 -10.95 -15.86
CA HIS A 208 9.65 -9.72 -15.85
C HIS A 208 11.12 -9.91 -15.44
N ALA A 209 11.55 -11.15 -15.16
CA ALA A 209 12.91 -11.40 -14.69
C ALA A 209 13.99 -11.08 -15.74
N ASN A 210 13.64 -11.18 -17.02
CA ASN A 210 14.55 -11.03 -18.16
C ASN A 210 14.20 -9.84 -19.07
N ASP A 211 13.30 -8.96 -18.64
CA ASP A 211 12.94 -7.77 -19.42
C ASP A 211 14.17 -6.88 -19.58
N GLN A 212 14.32 -6.28 -20.77
CA GLN A 212 15.44 -5.40 -21.10
C GLN A 212 14.99 -3.95 -21.13
N LEU A 213 15.80 -3.08 -20.54
CA LEU A 213 15.62 -1.62 -20.65
C LEU A 213 16.08 -1.17 -22.03
N GLN A 214 15.41 -0.14 -22.56
CA GLN A 214 15.74 0.44 -23.86
C GLN A 214 16.17 1.89 -23.67
N GLU A 215 17.28 2.29 -24.30
CA GLU A 215 17.66 3.70 -24.29
C GLU A 215 16.69 4.50 -25.16
N HIS A 216 16.23 5.63 -24.63
CA HIS A 216 15.44 6.58 -25.41
C HIS A 216 16.34 7.24 -26.47
N PRO A 217 15.87 7.42 -27.72
CA PRO A 217 16.65 8.06 -28.78
C PRO A 217 17.16 9.45 -28.42
N ASP A 218 16.38 10.19 -27.63
CA ASP A 218 16.71 11.55 -27.19
C ASP A 218 17.43 11.56 -25.81
N GLY A 219 17.68 10.40 -25.21
CA GLY A 219 18.28 10.27 -23.88
C GLY A 219 17.45 10.96 -22.77
N ASP A 220 16.13 11.05 -22.95
CA ASP A 220 15.27 11.93 -22.17
C ASP A 220 14.43 11.22 -21.10
N PHE A 221 14.61 9.90 -20.92
CA PHE A 221 13.94 9.12 -19.90
C PHE A 221 14.55 9.36 -18.53
N ARG A 222 13.72 9.68 -17.54
CA ARG A 222 14.16 10.01 -16.17
C ARG A 222 13.60 9.02 -15.16
N ILE A 223 14.42 8.55 -14.23
CA ILE A 223 13.92 7.79 -13.07
C ILE A 223 13.80 8.75 -11.89
N GLY A 224 12.67 8.64 -11.18
CA GLY A 224 12.36 9.43 -10.02
C GLY A 224 12.02 8.60 -8.79
N LEU A 225 12.01 9.27 -7.64
CA LEU A 225 11.63 8.69 -6.36
C LEU A 225 10.59 9.57 -5.67
N LYS A 226 9.48 8.99 -5.22
CA LYS A 226 8.61 9.65 -4.26
C LYS A 226 9.28 9.65 -2.89
N ILE A 227 9.60 10.84 -2.41
CA ILE A 227 10.19 11.07 -1.10
C ILE A 227 9.11 11.55 -0.13
N PHE A 228 9.35 11.27 1.15
CA PHE A 228 8.48 11.60 2.27
C PHE A 228 7.15 10.84 2.28
N PRO A 229 6.54 10.66 3.47
CA PRO A 229 5.13 10.31 3.55
C PRO A 229 4.27 11.41 2.94
N ASP A 230 3.02 11.08 2.62
CA ASP A 230 2.01 12.07 2.26
C ASP A 230 1.93 13.15 3.36
N LEU A 231 2.26 14.38 2.96
CA LEU A 231 2.58 15.46 3.87
C LEU A 231 1.31 16.14 4.35
N ARG A 232 1.00 15.99 5.64
CA ARG A 232 -0.05 16.74 6.36
C ARG A 232 0.48 17.89 7.19
N SER A 233 1.80 17.90 7.38
CA SER A 233 2.59 18.89 8.07
C SER A 233 3.95 18.99 7.38
N GLY A 234 4.92 19.72 7.96
CA GLY A 234 6.29 19.73 7.45
C GLY A 234 6.89 18.30 7.38
N PRO A 235 7.86 18.07 6.48
CA PRO A 235 8.48 16.76 6.33
C PRO A 235 9.12 16.27 7.64
N PRO A 236 8.89 15.01 8.05
CA PRO A 236 9.53 14.47 9.25
C PRO A 236 11.06 14.47 9.12
N PRO A 237 11.83 14.85 10.16
CA PRO A 237 13.30 14.90 10.08
C PRO A 237 13.96 13.57 9.68
N LEU A 238 13.40 12.45 10.14
CA LEU A 238 13.89 11.12 9.73
C LEU A 238 13.66 10.86 8.24
N ALA A 239 12.52 11.30 7.69
CA ALA A 239 12.23 11.15 6.27
C ALA A 239 13.14 12.03 5.42
N ILE A 240 13.40 13.27 5.85
CA ILE A 240 14.42 14.16 5.23
C ILE A 240 15.76 13.43 5.15
N LYS A 241 16.26 12.89 6.26
CA LYS A 241 17.55 12.22 6.29
C LYS A 241 17.59 10.99 5.38
N TYR A 242 16.59 10.12 5.46
CA TYR A 242 16.65 8.83 4.78
C TYR A 242 16.29 8.87 3.30
N ASP A 243 15.31 9.67 2.93
CA ASP A 243 14.81 9.71 1.55
C ASP A 243 15.69 10.59 0.67
N LEU A 244 16.23 11.71 1.20
CA LEU A 244 17.18 12.52 0.43
C LEU A 244 18.50 11.78 0.24
N ALA A 245 19.00 11.09 1.28
CA ALA A 245 20.19 10.25 1.14
C ALA A 245 19.95 9.07 0.17
N LEU A 246 18.73 8.52 0.14
CA LEU A 246 18.37 7.48 -0.82
C LEU A 246 18.30 8.04 -2.24
N ALA A 247 17.66 9.19 -2.45
CA ALA A 247 17.59 9.85 -3.75
C ALA A 247 18.99 10.16 -4.29
N ASP A 248 19.88 10.69 -3.45
CA ASP A 248 21.29 10.95 -3.77
C ASP A 248 22.05 9.66 -4.11
N THR A 249 21.90 8.62 -3.28
CA THR A 249 22.53 7.30 -3.54
C THR A 249 22.07 6.70 -4.87
N LEU A 250 20.78 6.82 -5.19
CA LEU A 250 20.21 6.35 -6.44
C LEU A 250 20.60 7.23 -7.63
N GLY A 251 20.92 8.51 -7.39
CA GLY A 251 21.20 9.49 -8.43
C GLY A 251 19.96 9.82 -9.28
N VAL A 252 18.76 9.80 -8.70
CA VAL A 252 17.51 10.00 -9.45
C VAL A 252 17.39 11.41 -10.04
N ASP A 253 16.85 11.49 -11.24
CA ASP A 253 16.63 12.74 -11.99
C ASP A 253 15.33 13.46 -11.62
N ALA A 254 14.47 12.83 -10.83
CA ALA A 254 13.22 13.41 -10.38
C ALA A 254 12.89 13.04 -8.92
N ILE A 255 12.34 13.99 -8.18
CA ILE A 255 11.72 13.75 -6.87
C ILE A 255 10.24 14.06 -6.92
N SER A 256 9.44 13.19 -6.32
CA SER A 256 7.99 13.36 -6.20
C SER A 256 7.59 13.52 -4.74
N VAL A 257 6.66 14.43 -4.46
CA VAL A 257 6.09 14.63 -3.13
C VAL A 257 4.58 14.74 -3.21
N VAL A 258 3.88 14.17 -2.23
CA VAL A 258 2.44 14.33 -2.06
C VAL A 258 2.17 15.30 -0.92
N VAL A 259 1.46 16.39 -1.20
CA VAL A 259 1.06 17.41 -0.24
C VAL A 259 -0.44 17.30 -0.03
N ASP A 260 -0.86 16.94 1.18
CA ASP A 260 -2.28 16.98 1.55
C ASP A 260 -2.72 18.45 1.79
N PRO A 261 -4.03 18.77 1.64
CA PRO A 261 -4.54 20.12 1.86
C PRO A 261 -4.14 20.76 3.20
N GLU A 262 -4.03 19.95 4.27
CA GLU A 262 -3.58 20.39 5.59
C GLU A 262 -2.16 20.99 5.56
N ALA A 263 -1.24 20.39 4.80
CA ALA A 263 0.11 20.93 4.63
C ALA A 263 0.14 22.13 3.68
N ALA A 264 -0.69 22.13 2.63
CA ALA A 264 -0.75 23.21 1.66
C ALA A 264 -1.18 24.56 2.29
N ARG A 265 -1.93 24.53 3.39
CA ARG A 265 -2.51 25.71 4.05
C ARG A 265 -1.60 26.35 5.11
N GLY A 266 -0.49 25.71 5.48
CA GLY A 266 0.36 26.14 6.59
C GLY A 266 1.81 26.39 6.22
N VAL A 267 2.65 26.60 7.24
CA VAL A 267 4.11 26.76 7.13
C VAL A 267 4.83 25.49 6.65
N ALA A 268 4.10 24.39 6.48
CA ALA A 268 4.63 23.13 5.99
C ALA A 268 5.21 23.24 4.58
N LEU A 269 4.61 24.05 3.70
CA LEU A 269 5.15 24.31 2.36
C LEU A 269 6.51 25.02 2.42
N ASP A 270 6.71 25.94 3.37
CA ASP A 270 8.01 26.60 3.57
C ASP A 270 9.07 25.63 4.08
N SER A 271 8.67 24.72 4.97
CA SER A 271 9.55 23.66 5.47
C SER A 271 9.93 22.69 4.35
N LEU A 272 8.95 22.29 3.53
CA LEU A 272 9.16 21.43 2.38
C LEU A 272 10.11 22.08 1.37
N ALA A 273 9.83 23.32 0.96
CA ALA A 273 10.67 24.06 0.01
C ALA A 273 12.13 24.11 0.48
N ARG A 274 12.37 24.44 1.76
CA ARG A 274 13.73 24.45 2.33
C ARG A 274 14.38 23.08 2.36
N SER A 275 13.61 22.02 2.57
CA SER A 275 14.14 20.65 2.67
C SER A 275 14.58 20.09 1.32
N ILE A 276 13.95 20.54 0.23
CA ILE A 276 14.24 20.05 -1.14
C ILE A 276 15.10 21.01 -1.96
N GLU A 277 15.38 22.22 -1.45
CA GLU A 277 16.16 23.25 -2.17
C GLU A 277 17.53 22.74 -2.61
N GLN A 278 18.21 21.97 -1.74
CA GLN A 278 19.52 21.39 -2.04
C GLN A 278 19.46 20.35 -3.18
N VAL A 279 18.36 19.60 -3.32
CA VAL A 279 18.21 18.65 -4.42
C VAL A 279 17.84 19.36 -5.72
N ARG A 280 17.10 20.47 -5.62
CA ARG A 280 16.68 21.28 -6.77
C ARG A 280 17.85 21.94 -7.50
N SER A 281 18.95 22.27 -6.80
CA SER A 281 20.12 22.91 -7.44
C SER A 281 20.79 22.03 -8.50
N ASP A 282 20.58 20.72 -8.43
CA ASP A 282 21.32 19.73 -9.21
C ASP A 282 20.56 19.29 -10.47
N SER A 283 19.62 20.11 -10.95
CA SER A 283 18.75 19.85 -12.11
C SER A 283 17.74 18.71 -11.95
N THR A 284 17.53 18.22 -10.73
CA THR A 284 16.48 17.25 -10.41
C THR A 284 15.08 17.87 -10.58
N LEU A 285 14.20 17.19 -11.30
CA LEU A 285 12.81 17.62 -11.47
C LEU A 285 12.03 17.50 -10.17
N LEU A 286 11.18 18.48 -9.92
CA LEU A 286 10.21 18.45 -8.83
C LEU A 286 8.81 18.14 -9.35
N ILE A 287 8.27 17.00 -8.93
CA ILE A 287 6.88 16.59 -9.15
C ILE A 287 6.12 16.79 -7.84
N VAL A 288 5.03 17.55 -7.86
CA VAL A 288 4.18 17.76 -6.67
C VAL A 288 2.78 17.29 -6.98
N ALA A 289 2.26 16.37 -6.16
CA ALA A 289 0.87 15.93 -6.20
C ALA A 289 0.08 16.47 -5.01
N LEU A 290 -1.16 16.87 -5.26
CA LEU A 290 -2.10 17.26 -4.20
C LEU A 290 -2.91 16.02 -3.78
N GLY A 291 -2.72 15.61 -2.53
CA GLY A 291 -3.41 14.48 -1.90
C GLY A 291 -4.85 14.83 -1.51
N TYR A 292 -5.43 14.11 -0.55
CA TYR A 292 -6.81 14.32 -0.08
C TYR A 292 -6.85 14.61 1.42
N PRO A 293 -7.74 15.50 1.88
CA PRO A 293 -7.79 15.84 3.29
C PRO A 293 -8.40 14.69 4.11
N LYS A 294 -8.04 14.60 5.40
CA LYS A 294 -8.54 13.54 6.30
C LYS A 294 -10.08 13.43 6.32
N LYS A 295 -10.76 14.57 6.24
CA LYS A 295 -12.21 14.70 6.30
C LYS A 295 -12.84 15.00 4.94
N GLY A 296 -12.17 14.61 3.85
CA GLY A 296 -12.58 14.96 2.48
C GLY A 296 -14.03 14.60 2.17
N GLU A 297 -14.51 13.43 2.62
CA GLU A 297 -15.91 13.03 2.42
C GLU A 297 -16.89 13.97 3.13
N GLU A 298 -16.63 14.31 4.39
CA GLU A 298 -17.50 15.17 5.20
C GLU A 298 -17.56 16.56 4.60
N GLU A 299 -16.41 17.13 4.25
CA GLU A 299 -16.29 18.44 3.61
C GLU A 299 -17.00 18.47 2.24
N PHE A 300 -16.82 17.42 1.44
CA PHE A 300 -17.42 17.31 0.11
C PHE A 300 -18.95 17.17 0.18
N LYS A 301 -19.46 16.38 1.13
CA LYS A 301 -20.91 16.22 1.37
C LYS A 301 -21.55 17.49 1.90
N GLN A 302 -20.84 18.27 2.72
CA GLN A 302 -21.34 19.56 3.21
C GLN A 302 -21.49 20.58 2.08
N SER A 303 -20.45 20.75 1.26
CA SER A 303 -20.53 21.58 0.06
C SER A 303 -19.44 21.20 -0.94
N ARG A 304 -19.86 20.53 -2.01
CA ARG A 304 -19.01 20.18 -3.15
C ARG A 304 -18.30 21.40 -3.74
N GLU A 305 -19.02 22.51 -3.90
CA GLU A 305 -18.46 23.72 -4.48
C GLU A 305 -17.40 24.34 -3.57
N ALA A 306 -17.70 24.49 -2.27
CA ALA A 306 -16.74 25.03 -1.31
C ALA A 306 -15.49 24.16 -1.20
N TYR A 307 -15.65 22.83 -1.19
CA TYR A 307 -14.54 21.88 -1.24
C TYR A 307 -13.67 22.08 -2.48
N THR A 308 -14.29 22.16 -3.65
CA THR A 308 -13.59 22.35 -4.93
C THR A 308 -12.83 23.68 -4.96
N VAL A 309 -13.46 24.76 -4.50
CA VAL A 309 -12.82 26.09 -4.40
C VAL A 309 -11.65 26.08 -3.43
N ALA A 310 -11.80 25.44 -2.27
CA ALA A 310 -10.71 25.31 -1.30
C ALA A 310 -9.53 24.53 -1.89
N ARG A 311 -9.80 23.41 -2.57
CA ARG A 311 -8.78 22.58 -3.21
C ARG A 311 -8.04 23.33 -4.33
N LEU A 312 -8.74 24.16 -5.12
CA LEU A 312 -8.11 25.04 -6.12
C LEU A 312 -7.23 26.14 -5.49
N LYS A 313 -7.58 26.64 -4.30
CA LYS A 313 -6.68 27.53 -3.54
C LYS A 313 -5.44 26.79 -3.07
N ASP A 314 -5.54 25.51 -2.72
CA ASP A 314 -4.38 24.69 -2.36
C ASP A 314 -3.45 24.48 -3.57
N VAL A 315 -4.00 24.30 -4.77
CA VAL A 315 -3.23 24.31 -6.05
C VAL A 315 -2.49 25.65 -6.25
N ASP A 316 -3.16 26.79 -6.06
CA ASP A 316 -2.52 28.12 -6.17
C ASP A 316 -1.34 28.27 -5.19
N ARG A 317 -1.52 27.88 -3.92
CA ARG A 317 -0.47 27.94 -2.90
C ARG A 317 0.74 27.08 -3.27
N ILE A 318 0.51 25.84 -3.70
CA ILE A 318 1.57 24.92 -4.13
C ILE A 318 2.33 25.51 -5.32
N ALA A 319 1.62 25.96 -6.36
CA ALA A 319 2.23 26.52 -7.56
C ALA A 319 3.08 27.76 -7.26
N ARG A 320 2.59 28.68 -6.42
CA ARG A 320 3.36 29.88 -6.03
C ARG A 320 4.59 29.54 -5.21
N ARG A 321 4.45 28.61 -4.26
CA ARG A 321 5.47 28.39 -3.24
C ARG A 321 6.58 27.44 -3.67
N LEU A 322 6.23 26.37 -4.36
CA LEU A 322 7.17 25.33 -4.78
C LEU A 322 7.63 25.53 -6.22
N LYS A 323 6.76 26.08 -7.09
CA LYS A 323 6.99 26.20 -8.55
C LYS A 323 7.53 24.88 -9.13
N PRO A 324 6.77 23.78 -9.01
CA PRO A 324 7.22 22.47 -9.45
C PRO A 324 7.31 22.40 -10.98
N ASP A 325 8.10 21.47 -11.49
CA ASP A 325 8.15 21.18 -12.92
C ASP A 325 6.87 20.49 -13.38
N TYR A 326 6.36 19.56 -12.55
CA TYR A 326 5.06 18.91 -12.75
C TYR A 326 4.15 19.11 -11.55
N LEU A 327 2.91 19.50 -11.80
CA LEU A 327 1.86 19.59 -10.79
C LEU A 327 0.76 18.59 -11.12
N ILE A 328 0.42 17.74 -10.15
CA ILE A 328 -0.69 16.80 -10.20
C ILE A 328 -1.79 17.32 -9.25
N PRO A 329 -2.83 18.02 -9.75
CA PRO A 329 -3.86 18.61 -8.90
C PRO A 329 -4.69 17.62 -8.07
N ALA A 330 -4.67 16.34 -8.42
CA ALA A 330 -5.26 15.27 -7.63
C ALA A 330 -4.54 13.95 -7.92
N VAL A 331 -4.03 13.30 -6.88
CA VAL A 331 -3.49 11.94 -6.96
C VAL A 331 -4.61 10.96 -7.26
N ASP A 332 -4.43 10.06 -8.23
CA ASP A 332 -5.32 8.94 -8.56
C ASP A 332 -6.83 9.22 -8.40
N PRO A 333 -7.39 10.19 -9.15
CA PRO A 333 -8.73 10.76 -8.90
C PRO A 333 -9.87 9.74 -8.97
N LEU A 334 -9.71 8.69 -9.77
CA LEU A 334 -10.72 7.66 -9.98
C LEU A 334 -10.51 6.42 -9.10
N GLU A 335 -9.41 6.34 -8.34
CA GLU A 335 -9.17 5.30 -7.33
C GLU A 335 -9.13 5.89 -5.92
N GLU A 336 -8.07 6.62 -5.58
CA GLU A 336 -7.90 7.28 -4.29
C GLU A 336 -8.98 8.35 -4.07
N GLY A 337 -9.28 9.13 -5.11
CA GLY A 337 -10.39 10.09 -5.07
C GLY A 337 -11.75 9.41 -4.87
N THR A 338 -11.99 8.28 -5.53
CA THR A 338 -13.21 7.47 -5.31
C THR A 338 -13.29 6.97 -3.87
N ARG A 339 -12.16 6.54 -3.29
CA ARG A 339 -12.08 6.04 -1.91
C ARG A 339 -12.43 7.11 -0.87
N ILE A 340 -11.93 8.34 -1.06
CA ILE A 340 -12.10 9.43 -0.11
C ILE A 340 -13.40 10.20 -0.34
N LEU A 341 -13.72 10.57 -1.58
CA LEU A 341 -14.86 11.46 -1.90
C LEU A 341 -16.13 10.69 -2.28
N GLY A 342 -16.01 9.41 -2.64
CA GLY A 342 -17.06 8.69 -3.33
C GLY A 342 -16.85 8.69 -4.84
N GLU A 343 -17.64 7.88 -5.53
CA GLU A 343 -17.61 7.79 -6.98
C GLU A 343 -18.11 9.09 -7.62
N GLU A 344 -17.21 9.79 -8.33
CA GLU A 344 -17.51 11.04 -9.04
C GLU A 344 -17.42 10.88 -10.57
N SER A 345 -18.21 11.67 -11.29
CA SER A 345 -18.21 11.59 -12.76
C SER A 345 -16.86 12.03 -13.36
N PRO A 346 -16.45 11.47 -14.51
CA PRO A 346 -15.30 12.00 -15.25
C PRO A 346 -15.42 13.50 -15.53
N GLN A 347 -16.64 14.01 -15.77
CA GLN A 347 -16.88 15.43 -16.03
C GLN A 347 -16.47 16.33 -14.87
N TYR A 348 -16.73 15.91 -13.62
CA TYR A 348 -16.27 16.67 -12.46
C TYR A 348 -14.76 16.84 -12.42
N TRP A 349 -14.03 15.74 -12.68
CA TRP A 349 -12.58 15.76 -12.72
C TRP A 349 -12.07 16.60 -13.88
N ILE A 350 -12.67 16.50 -15.06
CA ILE A 350 -12.38 17.34 -16.23
C ILE A 350 -12.49 18.82 -15.88
N ASP A 351 -13.58 19.24 -15.25
CA ASP A 351 -13.80 20.63 -14.85
C ASP A 351 -12.78 21.09 -13.80
N TYR A 352 -12.51 20.25 -12.80
CA TYR A 352 -11.52 20.52 -11.76
C TYR A 352 -10.11 20.69 -12.34
N PHE A 353 -9.63 19.73 -13.16
CA PHE A 353 -8.30 19.78 -13.77
C PHE A 353 -8.17 20.94 -14.76
N THR A 354 -9.22 21.28 -15.51
CA THR A 354 -9.23 22.47 -16.37
C THR A 354 -9.01 23.76 -15.58
N ARG A 355 -9.70 23.91 -14.44
CA ARG A 355 -9.55 25.09 -13.57
C ARG A 355 -8.19 25.11 -12.89
N ALA A 356 -7.72 23.97 -12.41
CA ALA A 356 -6.41 23.85 -11.78
C ALA A 356 -5.28 24.18 -12.76
N SER A 357 -5.39 23.73 -14.01
CA SER A 357 -4.42 24.03 -15.07
C SER A 357 -4.32 25.53 -15.32
N ARG A 358 -5.47 26.20 -15.49
CA ARG A 358 -5.52 27.66 -15.67
C ARG A 358 -4.85 28.42 -14.52
N ILE A 359 -5.06 27.99 -13.28
CA ILE A 359 -4.44 28.59 -12.09
C ILE A 359 -2.91 28.41 -12.14
N ALA A 360 -2.45 27.18 -12.37
CA ALA A 360 -1.02 26.87 -12.42
C ALA A 360 -0.30 27.66 -13.53
N HIS A 361 -0.85 27.66 -14.75
CA HIS A 361 -0.27 28.39 -15.89
C HIS A 361 -0.31 29.91 -15.70
N TYR A 362 -1.32 30.45 -15.03
CA TYR A 362 -1.36 31.87 -14.68
C TYR A 362 -0.24 32.26 -13.71
N ILE A 363 0.08 31.39 -12.74
CA ILE A 363 1.13 31.64 -11.74
C ILE A 363 2.52 31.46 -12.36
N TYR A 364 2.73 30.35 -13.07
CA TYR A 364 3.99 30.05 -13.72
C TYR A 364 3.73 29.19 -14.96
N PRO A 365 3.79 29.78 -16.18
CA PRO A 365 3.46 29.08 -17.42
C PRO A 365 4.30 27.83 -17.75
N ARG A 366 5.43 27.63 -17.07
CA ARG A 366 6.29 26.44 -17.26
C ARG A 366 5.86 25.23 -16.44
N ILE A 367 4.95 25.37 -15.47
CA ILE A 367 4.44 24.23 -14.71
C ILE A 367 3.67 23.33 -15.68
N LYS A 368 4.10 22.08 -15.83
CA LYS A 368 3.35 21.06 -16.56
C LYS A 368 2.28 20.47 -15.65
N VAL A 369 1.02 20.66 -16.00
CA VAL A 369 -0.10 20.14 -15.22
C VAL A 369 -0.45 18.77 -15.76
N SER A 370 -0.55 17.79 -14.86
CA SER A 370 -0.72 16.39 -15.23
C SER A 370 -1.93 15.72 -14.60
N VAL A 371 -2.46 14.72 -15.30
CA VAL A 371 -3.60 13.90 -14.86
C VAL A 371 -3.14 12.45 -14.72
N PRO A 372 -3.12 11.86 -13.51
CA PRO A 372 -2.78 10.46 -13.30
C PRO A 372 -3.98 9.54 -13.51
N ILE A 373 -3.70 8.33 -14.00
CA ILE A 373 -4.66 7.28 -14.33
C ILE A 373 -4.24 5.99 -13.62
N SER A 374 -5.14 5.35 -12.86
CA SER A 374 -4.75 4.28 -11.92
C SER A 374 -5.70 3.08 -11.84
N SER A 375 -6.98 3.23 -12.22
CA SER A 375 -8.00 2.18 -12.16
C SER A 375 -8.17 1.40 -13.46
N TYR A 376 -7.71 1.95 -14.59
CA TYR A 376 -7.73 1.34 -15.93
C TYR A 376 -9.12 0.92 -16.45
N GLY A 377 -10.20 1.43 -15.84
CA GLY A 377 -11.58 1.17 -16.24
C GLY A 377 -12.15 2.18 -17.24
N THR A 378 -13.45 2.08 -17.52
CA THR A 378 -14.15 2.95 -18.49
C THR A 378 -14.08 4.43 -18.12
N ARG A 379 -14.22 4.77 -16.82
CA ARG A 379 -14.13 6.16 -16.33
C ARG A 379 -12.73 6.75 -16.57
N ASP A 380 -11.69 5.95 -16.34
CA ASP A 380 -10.30 6.33 -16.62
C ASP A 380 -10.07 6.48 -18.13
N SER A 381 -10.64 5.60 -18.95
CA SER A 381 -10.56 5.73 -20.41
C SER A 381 -11.14 7.07 -20.88
N THR A 382 -12.25 7.52 -20.30
CA THR A 382 -12.85 8.83 -20.62
C THR A 382 -11.95 9.98 -20.18
N LEU A 383 -11.43 9.93 -18.96
CA LEU A 383 -10.54 10.96 -18.42
C LEU A 383 -9.22 11.04 -19.22
N TYR A 384 -8.64 9.90 -19.55
CA TYR A 384 -7.45 9.77 -20.38
C TYR A 384 -7.66 10.37 -21.77
N ALA A 385 -8.74 9.97 -22.46
CA ALA A 385 -9.03 10.45 -23.82
C ALA A 385 -9.21 11.98 -23.86
N TRP A 386 -9.83 12.55 -22.82
CA TRP A 386 -9.90 14.00 -22.67
C TRP A 386 -8.52 14.63 -22.41
N ALA A 387 -7.71 14.08 -21.50
CA ALA A 387 -6.42 14.66 -21.12
C ALA A 387 -5.41 14.63 -22.28
N ALA A 388 -5.34 13.50 -23.00
CA ALA A 388 -4.38 13.24 -24.07
C ALA A 388 -4.67 14.02 -25.37
N ARG A 389 -5.89 14.55 -25.58
CA ARG A 389 -6.23 15.27 -26.82
C ARG A 389 -5.45 16.59 -26.96
N PRO A 390 -5.03 16.99 -28.18
CA PRO A 390 -4.25 18.23 -28.39
C PRO A 390 -4.89 19.51 -27.84
N GLY A 391 -6.22 19.62 -27.85
CA GLY A 391 -6.94 20.81 -27.34
C GLY A 391 -7.24 20.80 -25.83
N SER A 392 -6.76 19.81 -25.08
CA SER A 392 -6.90 19.80 -23.62
C SER A 392 -5.84 20.68 -22.95
N PRO A 393 -6.19 21.40 -21.86
CA PRO A 393 -5.25 22.27 -21.12
C PRO A 393 -4.24 21.49 -20.26
N ILE A 394 -4.22 20.17 -20.36
CA ILE A 394 -3.29 19.29 -19.63
C ILE A 394 -2.01 19.12 -20.43
N ASP A 395 -0.86 19.22 -19.79
CA ASP A 395 0.43 19.19 -20.47
C ASP A 395 0.98 17.75 -20.59
N ALA A 396 0.72 16.91 -19.59
CA ALA A 396 1.16 15.52 -19.56
C ALA A 396 0.13 14.57 -18.93
N VAL A 397 0.16 13.30 -19.31
CA VAL A 397 -0.74 12.26 -18.79
C VAL A 397 0.06 11.21 -18.03
N GLY A 398 -0.44 10.81 -16.87
CA GLY A 398 0.25 9.92 -15.94
C GLY A 398 -0.37 8.55 -15.82
N PHE A 399 0.44 7.54 -15.51
CA PHE A 399 0.00 6.21 -15.12
C PHE A 399 0.48 5.85 -13.71
N SER A 400 -0.36 5.12 -12.97
CA SER A 400 -0.05 4.51 -11.69
C SER A 400 -0.08 2.99 -11.84
N LEU A 401 1.11 2.38 -11.93
CA LEU A 401 1.34 0.98 -12.30
C LEU A 401 1.82 0.19 -11.08
N LEU A 402 0.87 -0.39 -10.36
CA LEU A 402 1.09 -1.27 -9.22
C LEU A 402 0.45 -2.64 -9.51
N ALA A 403 1.07 -3.72 -9.03
CA ALA A 403 0.53 -5.07 -9.19
C ALA A 403 -0.58 -5.37 -8.18
N GLY A 404 -1.83 -5.55 -8.62
CA GLY A 404 -2.99 -5.90 -7.77
C GLY A 404 -2.94 -7.31 -7.15
N PHE A 405 -4.10 -7.79 -6.67
CA PHE A 405 -4.22 -9.08 -5.97
C PHE A 405 -3.79 -10.29 -6.82
N ASP A 406 -3.93 -10.21 -8.14
CA ASP A 406 -3.53 -11.27 -9.09
C ASP A 406 -2.04 -11.23 -9.46
N GLY A 407 -1.21 -10.50 -8.70
CA GLY A 407 0.21 -10.34 -8.97
C GLY A 407 0.49 -9.60 -10.29
N ALA A 408 1.52 -10.04 -11.03
CA ALA A 408 1.93 -9.42 -12.29
C ALA A 408 0.85 -9.50 -13.39
N THR A 409 -0.07 -10.48 -13.34
CA THR A 409 -1.18 -10.57 -14.32
C THR A 409 -2.01 -9.28 -14.40
N SER A 410 -2.30 -8.69 -13.24
CA SER A 410 -3.02 -7.41 -13.18
C SER A 410 -2.18 -6.25 -13.71
N LEU A 411 -0.87 -6.25 -13.41
CA LEU A 411 0.09 -5.28 -13.95
C LEU A 411 0.16 -5.36 -15.48
N ASP A 412 0.34 -6.55 -16.05
CA ASP A 412 0.39 -6.79 -17.49
C ASP A 412 -0.88 -6.34 -18.20
N THR A 413 -2.02 -6.46 -17.53
CA THR A 413 -3.29 -5.94 -18.03
C THR A 413 -3.29 -4.42 -18.08
N HIS A 414 -2.82 -3.75 -17.01
CA HIS A 414 -2.69 -2.29 -16.97
C HIS A 414 -1.68 -1.76 -17.99
N LEU A 415 -0.52 -2.40 -18.14
CA LEU A 415 0.51 -2.04 -19.14
C LEU A 415 -0.06 -2.11 -20.57
N ARG A 416 -0.77 -3.19 -20.91
CA ARG A 416 -1.43 -3.34 -22.23
C ARG A 416 -2.55 -2.33 -22.45
N VAL A 417 -3.33 -2.00 -21.42
CA VAL A 417 -4.37 -0.95 -21.53
C VAL A 417 -3.73 0.41 -21.76
N ALA A 418 -2.72 0.79 -20.97
CA ALA A 418 -1.98 2.04 -21.13
C ALA A 418 -1.36 2.17 -22.53
N GLN A 419 -0.72 1.10 -23.03
CA GLN A 419 -0.15 1.07 -24.37
C GLN A 419 -1.21 1.28 -25.45
N ARG A 420 -2.35 0.57 -25.38
CA ARG A 420 -3.45 0.75 -26.34
C ARG A 420 -3.99 2.18 -26.33
N TRP A 421 -4.11 2.80 -25.16
CA TRP A 421 -4.55 4.18 -25.02
C TRP A 421 -3.55 5.18 -25.60
N MET A 422 -2.25 4.98 -25.43
CA MET A 422 -1.24 5.83 -26.08
C MET A 422 -1.28 5.73 -27.60
N GLN A 423 -1.43 4.52 -28.14
CA GLN A 423 -1.48 4.26 -29.58
C GLN A 423 -2.68 4.88 -30.29
N GLN A 424 -3.74 5.29 -29.56
CA GLN A 424 -4.89 5.99 -30.15
C GLN A 424 -4.55 7.40 -30.63
N PHE A 425 -3.44 7.98 -30.20
CA PHE A 425 -3.03 9.34 -30.54
C PHE A 425 -1.77 9.29 -31.41
N PRO A 426 -1.82 9.75 -32.69
CA PRO A 426 -0.65 9.73 -33.59
C PRO A 426 0.55 10.56 -33.09
N LYS A 427 0.25 11.62 -32.34
CA LYS A 427 1.23 12.47 -31.64
C LYS A 427 0.78 12.55 -30.18
N PRO A 428 1.08 11.53 -29.37
CA PRO A 428 0.68 11.54 -27.97
C PRO A 428 1.35 12.72 -27.28
N LYS A 429 0.66 13.28 -26.28
CA LYS A 429 1.28 14.21 -25.34
C LYS A 429 2.41 13.51 -24.59
N GLU A 430 3.13 14.28 -23.80
CA GLU A 430 4.07 13.71 -22.85
C GLU A 430 3.36 12.78 -21.85
N HIS A 431 3.97 11.63 -21.57
CA HIS A 431 3.51 10.69 -20.55
C HIS A 431 4.53 10.48 -19.44
N TRP A 432 4.03 10.09 -18.27
CA TRP A 432 4.85 9.69 -17.13
C TRP A 432 4.24 8.47 -16.44
N VAL A 433 5.08 7.66 -15.81
CA VAL A 433 4.63 6.74 -14.76
C VAL A 433 4.83 7.46 -13.43
N PHE A 434 3.78 8.05 -12.85
CA PHE A 434 3.90 8.80 -11.59
C PHE A 434 3.92 7.90 -10.35
N ALA A 435 3.55 6.63 -10.50
CA ALA A 435 3.65 5.64 -9.44
C ALA A 435 3.99 4.28 -10.03
N ALA A 436 5.15 3.74 -9.68
CA ALA A 436 5.51 2.34 -9.90
C ALA A 436 5.91 1.71 -8.56
N GLY A 437 5.42 0.51 -8.28
CA GLY A 437 5.76 -0.18 -7.04
C GLY A 437 5.13 -1.55 -6.91
N GLY A 438 5.60 -2.30 -5.91
CA GLY A 438 5.05 -3.60 -5.55
C GLY A 438 4.72 -3.68 -4.06
N TYR A 439 4.16 -4.82 -3.64
CA TYR A 439 3.68 -5.06 -2.29
C TYR A 439 4.58 -6.08 -1.57
N PRO A 440 5.71 -5.67 -0.99
CA PRO A 440 6.74 -6.59 -0.48
C PRO A 440 6.23 -7.52 0.63
N LEU A 441 5.35 -7.07 1.53
CA LEU A 441 4.79 -7.94 2.58
C LEU A 441 3.76 -8.95 2.06
N VAL A 442 3.17 -8.69 0.89
CA VAL A 442 2.13 -9.55 0.31
C VAL A 442 2.75 -10.52 -0.70
N HIS A 443 3.55 -9.99 -1.63
CA HIS A 443 4.11 -10.76 -2.75
C HIS A 443 5.60 -11.09 -2.58
N GLY A 444 6.30 -10.48 -1.63
CA GLY A 444 7.75 -10.64 -1.41
C GLY A 444 8.58 -9.52 -2.04
N GLU A 445 9.77 -9.27 -1.50
CA GLU A 445 10.66 -8.18 -1.96
C GLU A 445 11.22 -8.41 -3.37
N GLU A 446 11.45 -9.67 -3.74
CA GLU A 446 11.88 -10.05 -5.09
C GLU A 446 10.79 -9.73 -6.12
N ASN A 447 9.52 -9.95 -5.77
CA ASN A 447 8.40 -9.61 -6.66
C ASN A 447 8.15 -8.09 -6.72
N GLN A 448 8.48 -7.34 -5.66
CA GLN A 448 8.53 -5.87 -5.72
C GLN A 448 9.59 -5.40 -6.72
N LEU A 449 10.79 -5.99 -6.70
CA LEU A 449 11.84 -5.72 -7.68
C LEU A 449 11.34 -5.99 -9.10
N ARG A 450 10.79 -7.19 -9.35
CA ARG A 450 10.31 -7.59 -10.68
C ARG A 450 9.18 -6.70 -11.20
N THR A 451 8.30 -6.24 -10.31
CA THR A 451 7.27 -5.26 -10.65
C THR A 451 7.88 -3.96 -11.14
N ILE A 452 8.80 -3.37 -10.37
CA ILE A 452 9.44 -2.11 -10.73
C ILE A 452 10.26 -2.27 -12.02
N TRP A 453 10.99 -3.38 -12.16
CA TRP A 453 11.78 -3.68 -13.35
C TRP A 453 10.93 -3.85 -14.61
N GLY A 454 9.83 -4.60 -14.53
CA GLY A 454 8.91 -4.78 -15.66
C GLY A 454 8.26 -3.47 -16.10
N VAL A 455 7.89 -2.60 -15.15
CA VAL A 455 7.36 -1.27 -15.48
C VAL A 455 8.45 -0.37 -16.09
N LEU A 456 9.68 -0.41 -15.59
CA LEU A 456 10.81 0.31 -16.19
C LEU A 456 11.08 -0.15 -17.63
N ALA A 457 11.16 -1.45 -17.86
CA ALA A 457 11.38 -2.01 -19.20
C ALA A 457 10.25 -1.64 -20.17
N TRP A 458 8.99 -1.74 -19.71
CA TRP A 458 7.87 -1.28 -20.50
C TRP A 458 7.94 0.22 -20.79
N ALA A 459 8.18 1.04 -19.76
CA ALA A 459 8.15 2.50 -19.88
C ALA A 459 9.25 3.03 -20.83
N THR A 460 10.46 2.49 -20.70
CA THR A 460 11.61 2.83 -21.56
C THR A 460 11.43 2.38 -23.02
N ALA A 461 10.55 1.40 -23.28
CA ALA A 461 10.18 1.02 -24.65
C ALA A 461 9.12 1.95 -25.28
N GLN A 462 8.56 2.91 -24.53
CA GLN A 462 7.53 3.83 -25.02
C GLN A 462 8.07 5.25 -25.13
N LEU A 463 8.44 5.67 -26.34
CA LEU A 463 8.95 7.03 -26.63
C LEU A 463 8.18 8.21 -25.99
N PRO A 464 6.83 8.17 -25.86
CA PRO A 464 6.10 9.26 -25.22
C PRO A 464 6.32 9.37 -23.70
N ILE A 465 6.75 8.29 -23.04
CA ILE A 465 6.93 8.25 -21.58
C ILE A 465 8.29 8.85 -21.22
N LYS A 466 8.31 9.99 -20.54
CA LYS A 466 9.54 10.73 -20.22
C LYS A 466 10.13 10.38 -18.87
N GLY A 467 9.44 9.57 -18.09
CA GLY A 467 10.03 9.04 -16.88
C GLY A 467 9.10 8.20 -16.03
N LEU A 468 9.69 7.66 -14.97
CA LEU A 468 9.03 6.78 -14.02
C LEU A 468 9.41 7.15 -12.60
N VAL A 469 8.43 7.28 -11.72
CA VAL A 469 8.61 7.52 -10.29
C VAL A 469 8.35 6.24 -9.51
N VAL A 470 9.35 5.80 -8.75
CA VAL A 470 9.17 4.73 -7.76
C VAL A 470 8.41 5.30 -6.57
N TYR A 471 7.27 4.70 -6.25
CA TYR A 471 6.20 5.36 -5.49
C TYR A 471 6.45 5.58 -4.00
N GLU A 472 7.43 4.92 -3.37
CA GLU A 472 7.76 5.21 -1.96
C GLU A 472 9.25 4.98 -1.69
N GLY A 473 9.94 6.00 -1.14
CA GLY A 473 11.31 5.87 -0.64
C GLY A 473 11.42 4.97 0.59
N GLY A 474 10.44 5.03 1.49
CA GLY A 474 10.42 4.25 2.73
C GLY A 474 9.02 3.81 3.14
N ASP A 475 8.94 2.79 3.98
CA ASP A 475 7.67 2.37 4.58
C ASP A 475 7.23 3.42 5.60
N TYR A 476 6.24 4.25 5.27
CA TYR A 476 5.71 5.24 6.22
C TYR A 476 4.27 4.94 6.61
N ASN A 477 3.33 5.42 5.81
CA ASN A 477 1.89 5.15 5.94
C ASN A 477 1.47 3.93 5.11
N SER A 478 2.35 3.45 4.24
CA SER A 478 2.14 2.27 3.40
C SER A 478 3.42 1.43 3.36
N VAL A 479 3.27 0.11 3.30
CA VAL A 479 4.39 -0.83 3.35
C VAL A 479 4.82 -1.23 1.94
N ARG A 480 5.32 -0.24 1.19
CA ARG A 480 5.69 -0.34 -0.22
C ARG A 480 7.05 0.27 -0.56
N GLY A 481 7.77 0.79 0.44
CA GLY A 481 8.99 1.57 0.24
C GLY A 481 10.14 0.78 -0.38
N LEU A 482 11.17 1.49 -0.85
CA LEU A 482 12.48 0.87 -1.10
C LEU A 482 13.24 0.61 0.21
N ARG A 483 12.98 1.40 1.25
CA ARG A 483 13.49 1.20 2.60
C ARG A 483 12.42 0.59 3.49
N ALA A 484 12.70 -0.61 3.99
CA ALA A 484 11.84 -1.29 4.96
C ALA A 484 11.78 -0.50 6.28
N ALA A 485 10.72 -0.69 7.08
CA ALA A 485 10.55 -0.02 8.38
C ALA A 485 11.73 -0.19 9.37
N GLY A 486 12.53 -1.25 9.23
CA GLY A 486 13.78 -1.45 9.98
C GLY A 486 14.96 -0.58 9.54
N GLY A 487 14.82 0.15 8.43
CA GLY A 487 15.84 0.97 7.79
C GLY A 487 16.67 0.26 6.72
N ARG A 488 16.48 -1.06 6.53
CA ARG A 488 17.16 -1.86 5.50
C ARG A 488 16.65 -1.49 4.11
N LEU A 489 17.55 -1.39 3.14
CA LEU A 489 17.19 -1.23 1.73
C LEU A 489 16.76 -2.58 1.12
N ARG A 490 15.71 -2.55 0.32
CA ARG A 490 15.17 -3.72 -0.37
C ARG A 490 15.92 -3.95 -1.70
N PRO A 491 15.92 -5.19 -2.24
CA PRO A 491 16.60 -5.52 -3.49
C PRO A 491 16.22 -4.63 -4.69
N ALA A 492 15.00 -4.11 -4.72
CA ALA A 492 14.56 -3.17 -5.76
C ALA A 492 15.43 -1.90 -5.86
N THR A 493 16.11 -1.51 -4.78
CA THR A 493 17.08 -0.40 -4.77
C THR A 493 18.23 -0.66 -5.73
N ASP A 494 18.79 -1.88 -5.72
CA ASP A 494 19.90 -2.26 -6.61
C ASP A 494 19.44 -2.34 -8.06
N ALA A 495 18.18 -2.74 -8.31
CA ALA A 495 17.60 -2.72 -9.63
C ALA A 495 17.51 -1.31 -10.22
N ILE A 496 17.12 -0.31 -9.40
CA ILE A 496 17.07 1.09 -9.82
C ILE A 496 18.49 1.63 -10.11
N LEU A 497 19.47 1.31 -9.24
CA LEU A 497 20.87 1.68 -9.49
C LEU A 497 21.40 1.11 -10.81
N ARG A 498 21.02 -0.13 -11.15
CA ARG A 498 21.39 -0.74 -12.43
C ARG A 498 20.69 -0.05 -13.60
N ALA A 499 19.42 0.30 -13.45
CA ALA A 499 18.66 1.02 -14.47
C ALA A 499 19.24 2.41 -14.76
N GLU A 500 19.53 3.18 -13.72
CA GLU A 500 20.21 4.48 -13.80
C GLU A 500 21.53 4.40 -14.56
N LYS A 501 22.38 3.42 -14.22
CA LYS A 501 23.66 3.23 -14.93
C LYS A 501 23.48 2.77 -16.37
N GLY A 502 22.46 1.95 -16.65
CA GLY A 502 22.20 1.40 -17.97
C GLY A 502 21.51 2.36 -18.94
N LEU A 503 20.84 3.40 -18.44
CA LEU A 503 20.13 4.38 -19.26
C LEU A 503 20.90 5.69 -19.45
N ARG A 504 21.99 5.91 -18.70
CA ARG A 504 22.84 7.10 -18.87
C ARG A 504 23.66 7.00 -20.16
N PRO A 505 23.63 8.02 -21.03
CA PRO A 505 24.45 8.03 -22.23
C PRO A 505 25.95 8.09 -21.85
N GLY A 506 26.71 7.04 -22.16
CA GLY A 506 28.18 7.04 -22.07
C GLY A 506 28.88 5.89 -21.33
N THR A 507 28.23 4.75 -21.06
CA THR A 507 28.88 3.57 -20.42
C THR A 507 28.88 2.31 -21.29
N GLN A 508 29.13 2.44 -22.59
CA GLN A 508 29.67 1.36 -23.43
C GLN A 508 31.08 1.68 -23.90
#